data_AF-A0A7S0HJ53-F1
#
_entry.id   AF-A0A7S0HJ53-F1
#
_cell.length_a   1.000
_cell.length_b   1.000
_cell.length_c   1.000
_cell.angle_alpha   90.00
_cell.angle_beta   90.00
_cell.angle_gamma   90.00
#
_symmetry.space_group_name_H-M   'P 1'
#
loop_
_entity.id
_entity.type
_entity.pdbx_description
1 polymer ?
#
loop_
_entity_poly.entity_id
_entity_poly.type
_entity_poly.pdbx_seq_one_letter_code
_entity_poly.pdbx_strand_id
1 'polypeptide(L)'
;QRDAEQLPPNGVAELKRLSQLPGFLGVDVFLSNQWPRGFQQKLPDGSLPIDLLPDSDLPAVGAEAIAELACAVQPRYHFCGGEGQFWQRPAYTQGGDATHVCRMIGMGNVQAETKGRRKWLHALSLTPMGTMAAATLAQSPADATACPYPYARLSTKRVA
;
A
#
# COMPACT_ATOMS: atom_id res chain seq x y z
N GLN A 1 26.05 21.37 3.09
CA GLN A 1 24.60 21.58 2.98
C GLN A 1 24.19 20.84 1.72
N ARG A 2 23.34 19.80 1.82
CA ARG A 2 22.83 19.13 0.62
C ARG A 2 21.86 20.11 -0.03
N ASP A 3 22.12 20.47 -1.28
CA ASP A 3 21.20 21.25 -2.10
C ASP A 3 19.83 20.61 -1.97
N ALA A 4 18.83 21.41 -1.61
CA ALA A 4 17.44 20.97 -1.55
C ALA A 4 17.08 20.51 -2.97
N GLU A 5 17.17 19.21 -3.21
CA GLU A 5 16.72 18.55 -4.42
C GLU A 5 15.31 19.05 -4.67
N GLN A 6 15.17 19.91 -5.69
CA GLN A 6 13.89 20.51 -6.04
C GLN A 6 12.96 19.37 -6.40
N LEU A 7 12.09 19.02 -5.45
CA LEU A 7 11.07 18.01 -5.64
C LEU A 7 10.33 18.34 -6.93
N PRO A 8 10.16 17.38 -7.85
CA PRO A 8 9.52 17.65 -9.12
C PRO A 8 8.14 18.27 -8.86
N PRO A 9 7.72 19.25 -9.69
CA PRO A 9 6.54 20.07 -9.45
C PRO A 9 5.24 19.26 -9.31
N ASN A 10 5.25 17.98 -9.73
CA ASN A 10 4.20 17.01 -9.46
C ASN A 10 4.79 15.63 -9.16
N GLY A 11 5.11 15.36 -7.88
CA GLY A 11 5.65 14.06 -7.44
C GLY A 11 4.73 12.87 -7.74
N VAL A 12 3.41 13.05 -7.79
CA VAL A 12 2.45 11.98 -8.15
C VAL A 12 2.62 11.58 -9.61
N ALA A 13 2.68 12.57 -10.52
CA ALA A 13 2.89 12.32 -11.94
C ALA A 13 4.25 11.65 -12.18
N GLU A 14 5.30 12.08 -11.46
CA GLU A 14 6.62 11.48 -11.59
C GLU A 14 6.65 10.02 -11.09
N LEU A 15 6.01 9.71 -9.96
CA LEU A 15 5.90 8.33 -9.49
C LEU A 15 5.16 7.43 -10.49
N LYS A 16 4.07 7.93 -11.07
CA LYS A 16 3.35 7.21 -12.14
C LYS A 16 4.23 7.02 -13.38
N ARG A 17 5.02 8.03 -13.77
CA ARG A 17 5.94 7.93 -14.91
C ARG A 17 7.04 6.89 -14.65
N LEU A 18 7.67 6.93 -13.48
CA LEU A 18 8.71 5.99 -13.07
C LEU A 18 8.19 4.55 -13.03
N SER A 19 6.94 4.35 -12.63
CA SER A 19 6.33 3.01 -12.58
C SER A 19 6.07 2.37 -13.95
N GLN A 20 6.13 3.17 -15.02
CA GLN A 20 5.99 2.70 -16.41
C GLN A 20 7.33 2.42 -17.09
N LEU A 21 8.46 2.69 -16.43
CA LEU A 21 9.78 2.44 -17.02
C LEU A 21 10.01 0.93 -17.23
N PRO A 22 10.69 0.54 -18.32
CA PRO A 22 11.10 -0.85 -18.53
C PRO A 22 11.92 -1.36 -17.35
N GLY A 23 11.65 -2.59 -16.92
CA GLY A 23 12.34 -3.20 -15.77
C GLY A 23 11.95 -2.65 -14.40
N PHE A 24 11.02 -1.68 -14.31
CA PHE A 24 10.41 -1.34 -13.02
C PHE A 24 9.76 -2.60 -12.47
N LEU A 25 10.04 -3.01 -11.23
CA LEU A 25 9.44 -4.22 -10.64
C LEU A 25 8.27 -3.90 -9.72
N GLY A 26 8.23 -2.68 -9.20
CA GLY A 26 7.42 -2.25 -8.06
C GLY A 26 8.31 -1.49 -7.06
N VAL A 27 7.80 -1.24 -5.87
CA VAL A 27 8.59 -0.68 -4.76
C VAL A 27 8.55 -1.59 -3.54
N ASP A 28 9.63 -1.62 -2.76
CA ASP A 28 9.63 -2.36 -1.49
C ASP A 28 8.68 -1.73 -0.46
N VAL A 29 8.70 -0.40 -0.35
CA VAL A 29 7.92 0.36 0.63
C VAL A 29 7.28 1.57 -0.04
N PHE A 30 5.97 1.71 0.15
CA PHE A 30 5.23 2.93 -0.15
C PHE A 30 4.70 3.54 1.15
N LEU A 31 4.97 4.82 1.35
CA LEU A 31 4.49 5.59 2.50
C LEU A 31 3.48 6.62 2.01
N SER A 32 2.32 6.68 2.65
CA SER A 32 1.34 7.75 2.40
C SER A 32 0.82 8.31 3.72
N ASN A 33 0.33 9.54 3.68
CA ASN A 33 -0.45 10.05 4.81
C ASN A 33 -1.82 9.36 4.81
N GLN A 34 -2.71 9.73 3.89
CA GLN A 34 -4.04 9.14 3.79
C GLN A 34 -3.99 7.64 3.45
N TRP A 35 -5.01 6.92 3.90
CA TRP A 35 -5.23 5.55 3.48
C TRP A 35 -5.66 5.51 2.01
N PRO A 36 -5.42 4.41 1.29
CA PRO A 36 -5.95 4.23 -0.06
C PRO A 36 -7.46 4.01 -0.01
N ARG A 37 -8.24 4.78 -0.79
CA ARG A 37 -9.70 4.61 -0.86
C ARG A 37 -10.06 3.20 -1.31
N GLY A 38 -11.04 2.60 -0.64
CA GLY A 38 -11.51 1.24 -0.95
C GLY A 38 -10.61 0.13 -0.39
N PHE A 39 -9.70 0.43 0.53
CA PHE A 39 -8.82 -0.56 1.19
C PHE A 39 -9.55 -1.82 1.71
N GLN A 40 -10.80 -1.67 2.11
CA GLN A 40 -11.66 -2.71 2.69
C GLN A 40 -12.29 -3.64 1.65
N GLN A 41 -12.18 -3.32 0.36
CA GLN A 41 -12.78 -4.12 -0.70
C GLN A 41 -12.07 -5.47 -0.85
N LYS A 42 -12.81 -6.46 -1.38
CA LYS A 42 -12.33 -7.82 -1.69
C LYS A 42 -11.84 -8.62 -0.48
N LEU A 43 -12.11 -8.12 0.72
CA LEU A 43 -11.94 -8.85 1.96
C LEU A 43 -13.02 -9.94 2.07
N PRO A 44 -12.72 -11.10 2.67
CA PRO A 44 -13.74 -12.08 3.06
C PRO A 44 -14.74 -11.46 4.02
N ASP A 45 -15.99 -11.92 3.96
CA ASP A 45 -17.04 -11.46 4.85
C ASP A 45 -16.63 -11.62 6.33
N GLY A 46 -16.86 -10.58 7.13
CA GLY A 46 -16.53 -10.57 8.57
C GLY A 46 -15.05 -10.39 8.92
N SER A 47 -14.15 -10.23 7.95
CA SER A 47 -12.71 -10.01 8.23
C SER A 47 -12.35 -8.55 8.53
N LEU A 48 -13.25 -7.61 8.26
CA LEU A 48 -13.09 -6.21 8.62
C LEU A 48 -13.42 -6.03 10.12
N PRO A 49 -12.51 -5.49 10.95
CA PRO A 49 -12.80 -5.29 12.36
C PRO A 49 -13.99 -4.35 12.55
N ILE A 50 -14.94 -4.74 13.40
CA ILE A 50 -16.18 -3.99 13.65
C ILE A 50 -15.94 -2.60 14.23
N ASP A 51 -14.80 -2.42 14.89
CA ASP A 51 -14.38 -1.18 15.55
C ASP A 51 -13.25 -0.46 14.79
N LEU A 52 -13.05 -0.82 13.51
CA LEU A 52 -12.16 -0.07 12.64
C LEU A 52 -12.86 1.22 12.20
N LEU A 53 -12.34 2.37 12.66
CA LEU A 53 -12.86 3.70 12.32
C LEU A 53 -14.38 3.79 12.57
N PRO A 54 -14.82 3.63 13.83
CA PRO A 54 -16.23 3.40 14.18
C PRO A 54 -17.16 4.56 13.82
N ASP A 55 -16.62 5.79 13.73
CA ASP A 55 -17.36 7.01 13.43
C ASP A 55 -17.28 7.42 11.94
N SER A 56 -16.71 6.56 11.09
CA SER A 56 -16.45 6.86 9.69
C SER A 56 -17.36 6.09 8.73
N ASP A 57 -17.81 6.75 7.67
CA ASP A 57 -18.37 6.08 6.49
C ASP A 57 -17.22 5.43 5.69
N LEU A 58 -16.96 4.14 5.91
CA LEU A 58 -15.78 3.45 5.36
C LEU A 58 -15.60 3.57 3.84
N PRO A 59 -16.64 3.51 2.99
CA PRO A 59 -16.53 3.84 1.56
C PRO A 59 -15.98 5.24 1.27
N ALA A 60 -16.21 6.20 2.16
CA ALA A 60 -15.74 7.57 2.06
C ALA A 60 -14.29 7.78 2.55
N VAL A 61 -13.73 6.83 3.30
CA VAL A 61 -12.38 6.92 3.91
C VAL A 61 -11.26 6.78 2.87
N GLY A 62 -10.18 7.53 3.09
CA GLY A 62 -8.97 7.49 2.28
C GLY A 62 -9.05 8.32 1.00
N ALA A 63 -8.01 8.23 0.16
CA ALA A 63 -7.89 9.02 -1.06
C ALA A 63 -7.78 8.13 -2.31
N GLU A 64 -8.49 8.53 -3.38
CA GLU A 64 -8.43 7.84 -4.69
C GLU A 64 -7.03 7.90 -5.28
N ALA A 65 -6.37 9.06 -5.22
CA ALA A 65 -5.02 9.24 -5.72
C ALA A 65 -4.01 8.27 -5.07
N ILE A 66 -4.21 7.93 -3.78
CA ILE A 66 -3.36 6.96 -3.07
C ILE A 66 -3.67 5.53 -3.51
N ALA A 67 -4.93 5.18 -3.74
CA ALA A 67 -5.32 3.88 -4.29
C ALA A 67 -4.77 3.70 -5.72
N GLU A 68 -4.86 4.72 -6.56
CA GLU A 68 -4.31 4.73 -7.91
C GLU A 68 -2.78 4.60 -7.88
N LEU A 69 -2.10 5.38 -7.02
CA LEU A 69 -0.66 5.27 -6.85
C LEU A 69 -0.24 3.88 -6.35
N ALA A 70 -0.95 3.29 -5.39
CA ALA A 70 -0.66 1.95 -4.91
C ALA A 70 -0.76 0.90 -6.03
N CYS A 71 -1.71 1.04 -6.96
CA CYS A 71 -1.75 0.20 -8.16
C CYS A 71 -0.61 0.50 -9.15
N ALA A 72 -0.21 1.75 -9.31
CA ALA A 72 0.85 2.13 -10.24
C ALA A 72 2.24 1.65 -9.76
N VAL A 73 2.59 1.94 -8.51
CA VAL A 73 3.93 1.65 -7.95
C VAL A 73 4.06 0.23 -7.40
N GLN A 74 2.95 -0.52 -7.30
CA GLN A 74 2.87 -1.92 -6.91
C GLN A 74 3.77 -2.25 -5.69
N PRO A 75 3.48 -1.69 -4.50
CA PRO A 75 4.34 -1.85 -3.34
C PRO A 75 4.30 -3.27 -2.76
N ARG A 76 5.40 -3.71 -2.12
CA ARG A 76 5.38 -4.89 -1.24
C ARG A 76 4.79 -4.58 0.12
N TYR A 77 5.04 -3.37 0.62
CA TYR A 77 4.49 -2.85 1.87
C TYR A 77 3.96 -1.44 1.66
N HIS A 78 2.75 -1.18 2.16
CA HIS A 78 2.14 0.15 2.13
C HIS A 78 1.80 0.59 3.54
N PHE A 79 2.54 1.56 4.08
CA PHE A 79 2.24 2.16 5.37
C PHE A 79 1.47 3.47 5.20
N CYS A 80 0.42 3.65 5.98
CA CYS A 80 -0.42 4.84 5.93
C CYS A 80 -0.91 5.26 7.31
N GLY A 81 -0.87 6.55 7.63
CA GLY A 81 -1.07 7.04 9.02
C GLY A 81 -2.25 7.99 9.24
N GLY A 82 -2.85 8.50 8.16
CA GLY A 82 -3.78 9.64 8.21
C GLY A 82 -5.06 9.39 8.99
N GLU A 83 -5.49 8.13 9.10
CA GLU A 83 -6.69 7.75 9.86
C GLU A 83 -6.40 7.51 11.35
N GLY A 84 -5.13 7.59 11.77
CA GLY A 84 -4.72 7.48 13.17
C GLY A 84 -5.03 6.14 13.85
N GLN A 85 -5.40 5.11 13.08
CA GLN A 85 -5.83 3.80 13.55
C GLN A 85 -4.84 2.72 13.11
N PHE A 86 -4.47 1.83 14.03
CA PHE A 86 -3.70 0.66 13.63
C PHE A 86 -4.59 -0.41 13.01
N TRP A 87 -4.22 -0.88 11.82
CA TRP A 87 -4.82 -2.05 11.20
C TRP A 87 -3.87 -2.71 10.21
N GLN A 88 -3.83 -4.04 10.21
CA GLN A 88 -3.11 -4.82 9.21
C GLN A 88 -4.14 -5.47 8.32
N ARG A 89 -4.20 -5.01 7.07
CA ARG A 89 -5.03 -5.66 6.07
C ARG A 89 -4.39 -7.02 5.72
N PRO A 90 -5.18 -8.09 5.50
CA PRO A 90 -4.71 -9.26 4.78
C PRO A 90 -3.96 -8.86 3.51
N ALA A 91 -2.97 -9.65 3.08
CA ALA A 91 -2.22 -9.32 1.88
C ALA A 91 -3.15 -9.25 0.65
N TYR A 92 -2.78 -8.47 -0.36
CA TYR A 92 -3.46 -8.51 -1.65
C TYR A 92 -2.50 -8.67 -2.80
N THR A 93 -2.92 -9.42 -3.81
CA THR A 93 -2.18 -9.56 -5.07
C THR A 93 -2.13 -8.25 -5.81
N GLN A 94 -1.02 -7.98 -6.48
CA GLN A 94 -0.92 -6.83 -7.37
C GLN A 94 -1.68 -7.07 -8.68
N GLY A 95 -2.02 -5.99 -9.38
CA GLY A 95 -2.55 -6.07 -10.74
C GLY A 95 -1.43 -6.28 -11.78
N GLY A 96 -1.81 -6.57 -13.03
CA GLY A 96 -0.87 -6.72 -14.15
C GLY A 96 0.06 -7.94 -14.00
N ASP A 97 1.34 -7.75 -14.32
CA ASP A 97 2.35 -8.83 -14.35
C ASP A 97 3.15 -8.96 -13.04
N ALA A 98 2.81 -8.19 -12.00
CA ALA A 98 3.51 -8.27 -10.71
C ALA A 98 3.12 -9.55 -9.97
N THR A 99 4.14 -10.30 -9.53
CA THR A 99 3.94 -11.59 -8.85
C THR A 99 3.89 -11.48 -7.33
N HIS A 100 4.40 -10.39 -6.77
CA HIS A 100 4.40 -10.15 -5.33
C HIS A 100 3.06 -9.61 -4.84
N VAL A 101 2.87 -9.69 -3.53
CA VAL A 101 1.70 -9.15 -2.82
C VAL A 101 2.05 -7.84 -2.11
N CYS A 102 1.05 -6.99 -1.90
CA CYS A 102 1.13 -5.86 -0.99
C CYS A 102 0.65 -6.24 0.41
N ARG A 103 1.33 -5.73 1.43
CA ARG A 103 0.91 -5.73 2.83
C ARG A 103 0.64 -4.29 3.25
N MET A 104 -0.64 -3.92 3.35
CA MET A 104 -1.04 -2.60 3.80
C MET A 104 -1.17 -2.57 5.32
N ILE A 105 -0.57 -1.55 5.94
CA ILE A 105 -0.50 -1.35 7.39
C ILE A 105 -0.91 0.09 7.68
N GLY A 106 -2.10 0.24 8.25
CA GLY A 106 -2.55 1.45 8.90
C GLY A 106 -1.80 1.68 10.21
N MET A 107 -1.24 2.86 10.40
CA MET A 107 -0.51 3.26 11.60
C MET A 107 -1.39 4.06 12.55
N GLY A 108 -1.24 3.78 13.84
CA GLY A 108 -1.87 4.57 14.90
C GLY A 108 -1.11 5.88 15.19
N ASN A 109 -1.81 6.86 15.74
CA ASN A 109 -1.19 8.11 16.20
C ASN A 109 -0.16 7.86 17.31
N VAL A 110 0.95 8.60 17.26
CA VAL A 110 1.98 8.60 18.31
C VAL A 110 1.36 9.11 19.61
N GLN A 111 1.57 8.38 20.71
CA GLN A 111 1.17 8.78 22.07
C GLN A 111 -0.35 9.03 22.31
N ALA A 112 -1.25 8.64 21.40
CA ALA A 112 -2.70 8.78 21.64
C ALA A 112 -3.14 8.02 22.90
N GLU A 113 -3.76 8.69 23.87
CA GLU A 113 -4.13 8.17 25.20
C GLU A 113 -5.35 7.22 25.20
N THR A 114 -5.47 6.27 24.29
CA THR A 114 -6.54 5.24 24.35
C THR A 114 -6.03 3.86 24.77
N LYS A 115 -6.69 3.26 25.78
CA LYS A 115 -6.36 1.96 26.37
C LYS A 115 -6.39 0.85 25.30
N GLY A 116 -5.27 0.16 25.09
CA GLY A 116 -5.28 -1.25 24.66
C GLY A 116 -5.01 -1.59 23.19
N ARG A 117 -4.94 -0.65 22.24
CA ARG A 117 -4.62 -0.98 20.83
C ARG A 117 -3.68 0.04 20.18
N ARG A 118 -2.39 -0.01 20.49
CA ARG A 118 -1.39 0.93 19.96
C ARG A 118 -0.23 0.18 19.30
N LYS A 119 -0.20 0.13 17.96
CA LYS A 119 1.03 -0.10 17.20
C LYS A 119 1.30 1.13 16.32
N TRP A 120 1.80 2.20 16.96
CA TRP A 120 2.38 3.37 16.28
C TRP A 120 3.81 3.11 15.82
N LEU A 121 4.43 2.02 16.30
CA LEU A 121 5.72 1.51 15.87
C LEU A 121 5.53 0.16 15.17
N HIS A 122 6.13 0.02 13.99
CA HIS A 122 6.20 -1.24 13.26
C HIS A 122 7.65 -1.54 12.89
N ALA A 123 8.18 -2.65 13.39
CA ALA A 123 9.50 -3.15 13.02
C ALA A 123 9.38 -4.15 11.89
N LEU A 124 10.15 -3.97 10.83
CA LEU A 124 10.13 -4.81 9.65
C LEU A 124 11.56 -5.05 9.16
N SER A 125 11.90 -6.30 8.88
CA SER A 125 13.13 -6.67 8.18
C SER A 125 12.80 -6.89 6.70
N LEU A 126 13.54 -6.21 5.83
CA LEU A 126 13.32 -6.22 4.39
C LEU A 126 14.59 -6.60 3.65
N THR A 127 14.49 -7.64 2.82
CA THR A 127 15.40 -7.86 1.70
C THR A 127 14.85 -7.06 0.51
N PRO A 128 15.62 -6.16 -0.13
CA PRO A 128 15.17 -5.40 -1.28
C PRO A 128 14.70 -6.29 -2.43
N MET A 129 13.61 -5.93 -3.11
CA MET A 129 13.01 -6.80 -4.12
C MET A 129 13.95 -7.08 -5.29
N GLY A 130 14.79 -6.10 -5.66
CA GLY A 130 15.75 -6.25 -6.75
C GLY A 130 16.84 -7.31 -6.49
N THR A 131 17.02 -7.74 -5.23
CA THR A 131 18.00 -8.77 -4.85
C THR A 131 17.34 -10.10 -4.47
N MET A 132 16.01 -10.20 -4.53
CA MET A 132 15.29 -11.41 -4.17
C MET A 132 15.15 -12.36 -5.36
N ALA A 133 15.13 -13.67 -5.09
CA ALA A 133 14.77 -14.65 -6.09
C ALA A 133 13.28 -14.51 -6.47
N ALA A 134 12.97 -14.68 -7.76
CA ALA A 134 11.61 -14.53 -8.29
C ALA A 134 10.60 -15.46 -7.58
N ALA A 135 11.00 -16.69 -7.28
CA ALA A 135 10.17 -17.65 -6.55
C ALA A 135 9.81 -17.16 -5.13
N THR A 136 10.73 -16.49 -4.44
CA THR A 136 10.48 -15.92 -3.11
C THR A 136 9.56 -14.70 -3.19
N LEU A 137 9.73 -13.84 -4.20
CA LEU A 137 8.84 -12.69 -4.42
C LEU A 137 7.40 -13.12 -4.72
N ALA A 138 7.23 -14.23 -5.45
CA ALA A 138 5.94 -14.78 -5.82
C ALA A 138 5.22 -15.51 -4.66
N GLN A 139 5.83 -15.64 -3.48
CA GLN A 139 5.19 -16.26 -2.33
C GLN A 139 4.02 -15.40 -1.85
N SER A 140 2.81 -15.94 -1.97
CA SER A 140 1.58 -15.33 -1.49
C SER A 140 1.06 -16.09 -0.27
N PRO A 141 0.67 -15.41 0.81
CA PRO A 141 -0.09 -16.01 1.91
C PRO A 141 -1.39 -16.65 1.43
N ALA A 142 -1.87 -17.67 2.15
CA ALA A 142 -3.09 -18.40 1.81
C ALA A 142 -4.36 -17.54 1.97
N ASP A 143 -4.33 -16.54 2.86
CA ASP A 143 -5.39 -15.57 3.09
C ASP A 143 -5.28 -14.32 2.21
N ALA A 144 -4.37 -14.33 1.22
CA ALA A 144 -4.25 -13.22 0.30
C ALA A 144 -5.53 -13.03 -0.53
N THR A 145 -5.89 -11.77 -0.71
CA THR A 145 -7.08 -11.34 -1.44
C THR A 145 -6.70 -10.80 -2.81
N ALA A 146 -7.68 -10.60 -3.69
CA ALA A 146 -7.47 -9.81 -4.90
C ALA A 146 -7.19 -8.33 -4.55
N CYS A 147 -6.52 -7.61 -5.45
CA CYS A 147 -6.32 -6.17 -5.30
C CYS A 147 -7.65 -5.45 -4.99
N PRO A 148 -7.71 -4.65 -3.90
CA PRO A 148 -8.93 -3.96 -3.50
C PRO A 148 -9.31 -2.80 -4.43
N TYR A 149 -8.36 -2.25 -5.19
CA TYR A 149 -8.58 -1.03 -5.96
C TYR A 149 -8.98 -1.30 -7.42
N PRO A 150 -9.90 -0.51 -8.00
CA PRO A 150 -10.35 -0.69 -9.38
C PRO A 150 -9.29 -0.34 -10.43
N TYR A 151 -8.21 0.34 -10.04
CA TYR A 151 -7.13 0.77 -10.92
C TYR A 151 -6.10 -0.34 -11.23
N ALA A 152 -6.26 -1.54 -10.66
CA ALA A 152 -5.33 -2.64 -10.82
C ALA A 152 -5.11 -3.06 -12.29
N ARG A 153 -6.13 -2.87 -13.15
CA ARG A 153 -6.07 -3.13 -14.60
C ARG A 153 -5.40 -2.00 -15.40
N LEU A 154 -5.25 -0.81 -14.81
CA LEU A 154 -4.58 0.33 -15.44
C LEU A 154 -3.05 0.27 -15.28
N SER A 155 -2.55 -0.62 -14.41
CA SER A 155 -1.14 -1.03 -14.41
C SER A 155 -0.87 -1.75 -15.73
N THR A 156 -0.59 -0.96 -16.75
CA THR A 156 -0.51 -1.35 -18.15
C THR A 156 0.66 -2.30 -18.36
N LYS A 157 0.60 -3.10 -19.44
CA LYS A 157 1.77 -3.87 -19.89
C LYS A 157 2.93 -2.89 -20.07
N ARG A 158 3.98 -3.07 -19.27
CA ARG A 158 5.19 -2.27 -19.34
C ARG A 158 5.75 -2.44 -20.75
N VAL A 159 5.96 -1.33 -21.46
CA VAL A 159 6.50 -1.37 -22.83
C VAL A 159 7.85 -2.05 -22.77
N ALA A 160 8.01 -3.12 -23.57
CA ALA A 160 9.22 -3.92 -23.64
C ALA A 160 10.39 -3.14 -24.26
#